data_AF-A0A959VIN7-F1
#
_entry.id   AF-A0A959VIN7-F1
#
_cell.length_a   1.000
_cell.length_b   1.000
_cell.length_c   1.000
_cell.angle_alpha   90.00
_cell.angle_beta   90.00
_cell.angle_gamma   90.00
#
_symmetry.space_group_name_H-M   'P 1'
#
loop_
_entity.id
_entity.type
_entity.pdbx_description
1 polymer ?
#
loop_
_entity_poly.entity_id
_entity_poly.type
_entity_poly.pdbx_seq_one_letter_code
_entity_poly.pdbx_strand_id
1 'polypeptide(L)' 'MIDPRLLDILACPQCDDRPALKLDGEELVCPKCNTRYPIINGIPQLVVPNDDPPPPKKPDHG' A
#
# COMPACT_ATOMS: atom_id res chain seq x y z
N MET A 1 4.83 6.82 -15.95
CA MET A 1 3.86 5.79 -16.38
C MET A 1 4.43 4.44 -16.00
N ILE A 2 3.67 3.61 -15.27
CA ILE A 2 4.10 2.27 -14.87
C ILE A 2 3.89 1.28 -16.02
N ASP A 3 4.78 0.28 -16.14
CA ASP A 3 4.68 -0.72 -17.21
C ASP A 3 3.44 -1.63 -16.96
N PRO A 4 2.56 -1.85 -17.95
CA PRO A 4 1.33 -2.62 -17.75
C PRO A 4 1.60 -4.08 -17.35
N ARG A 5 2.70 -4.67 -17.83
CA ARG A 5 3.10 -6.03 -17.45
C ARG A 5 3.56 -6.14 -16.00
N LEU A 6 4.11 -5.05 -15.46
CA LEU A 6 4.43 -4.96 -14.04
C LEU A 6 3.13 -4.88 -13.22
N LEU A 7 2.12 -4.16 -13.70
CA LEU A 7 0.83 -4.05 -13.01
C LEU A 7 0.15 -5.42 -12.80
N ASP A 8 0.20 -6.29 -13.81
CA ASP A 8 -0.39 -7.64 -13.77
C ASP A 8 0.21 -8.55 -12.68
N ILE A 9 1.43 -8.27 -12.22
CA ILE A 9 2.08 -9.07 -11.16
C ILE A 9 1.94 -8.45 -9.76
N LEU A 10 1.43 -7.22 -9.64
CA LEU A 10 1.31 -6.53 -8.34
C LEU A 10 0.08 -7.00 -7.58
N ALA A 11 0.32 -7.70 -6.47
CA ALA A 11 -0.69 -8.12 -5.52
C ALA A 11 -0.66 -7.27 -4.25
N CYS A 12 -1.80 -7.15 -3.57
CA CYS A 12 -1.91 -6.43 -2.32
C CYS A 12 -1.08 -7.13 -1.22
N PRO A 13 -0.05 -6.46 -0.64
CA PRO A 13 0.79 -7.04 0.41
C PRO A 13 0.07 -7.14 1.77
N GLN A 14 -1.01 -6.38 1.98
CA GLN A 14 -1.75 -6.35 3.24
C GLN A 14 -2.79 -7.48 3.36
N CYS A 15 -3.21 -8.08 2.25
CA CYS A 15 -4.13 -9.22 2.27
C CYS A 15 -3.35 -10.54 2.20
N ASP A 16 -3.75 -11.51 3.03
CA ASP A 16 -3.21 -12.88 2.98
C ASP A 16 -3.42 -13.54 1.61
N ASP A 17 -4.59 -13.36 1.02
CA ASP A 17 -4.99 -13.94 -0.27
C ASP A 17 -4.35 -13.26 -1.50
N ARG A 18 -3.51 -12.23 -1.30
CA ARG A 18 -2.75 -11.53 -2.35
C ARG A 18 -3.59 -11.17 -3.61
N PRO A 19 -4.75 -10.48 -3.49
CA PRO A 19 -5.54 -10.07 -4.63
C PRO A 19 -4.79 -9.04 -5.49
N ALA A 20 -5.05 -9.03 -6.80
CA ALA A 20 -4.47 -8.07 -7.73
C ALA A 20 -4.84 -6.61 -7.38
N LEU A 21 -3.89 -5.70 -7.55
CA LEU A 21 -4.10 -4.26 -7.40
C LEU A 21 -4.64 -3.65 -8.70
N LYS A 22 -5.43 -2.57 -8.57
CA LYS A 22 -5.94 -1.78 -9.70
C LYS A 22 -5.27 -0.42 -9.74
N LEU A 23 -4.88 0.05 -10.92
CA LEU A 23 -4.37 1.41 -11.10
C LEU A 23 -5.53 2.42 -11.05
N ASP A 24 -5.39 3.44 -10.21
CA ASP A 24 -6.30 4.58 -10.11
C ASP A 24 -5.44 5.86 -10.12
N GLY A 25 -5.25 6.45 -11.30
CA GLY A 25 -4.36 7.60 -11.48
C GLY A 25 -2.90 7.31 -11.09
N GLU A 26 -2.44 7.94 -10.02
CA GLU A 26 -1.08 7.77 -9.46
C GLU A 26 -1.07 6.86 -8.22
N GLU A 27 -2.11 6.05 -8.03
CA GLU A 27 -2.24 5.11 -6.91
C GLU A 27 -2.56 3.69 -7.40
N LEU A 28 -2.16 2.70 -6.61
CA LEU A 28 -2.63 1.32 -6.74
C LEU A 28 -3.63 1.02 -5.62
N VAL A 29 -4.81 0.53 -5.98
CA VAL A 29 -5.91 0.30 -5.04
C VAL A 29 -6.21 -1.20 -4.97
N CYS A 30 -6.28 -1.73 -3.75
CA CYS A 30 -6.76 -3.09 -3.52
C CYS A 30 -8.31 -3.10 -3.49
N PRO A 31 -9.01 -3.83 -4.37
CA PRO A 31 -10.47 -3.88 -4.37
C PRO A 31 -11.06 -4.64 -3.16
N LYS A 32 -10.24 -5.39 -2.42
CA LYS A 32 -10.68 -6.20 -1.26
C LYS A 32 -10.61 -5.42 0.06
N CYS A 33 -9.46 -4.84 0.38
CA CYS A 33 -9.24 -4.11 1.64
C CYS A 33 -9.30 -2.59 1.48
N ASN A 34 -9.44 -2.08 0.26
CA ASN A 34 -9.55 -0.66 -0.07
C ASN A 34 -8.29 0.18 0.26
N THR A 35 -7.16 -0.47 0.58
CA THR A 35 -5.86 0.18 0.77
C THR A 35 -5.37 0.77 -0.54
N ARG A 36 -4.77 1.96 -0.45
CA ARG A 36 -4.20 2.71 -1.56
C ARG A 36 -2.69 2.81 -1.37
N TYR A 37 -1.94 2.55 -2.42
CA TYR A 37 -0.48 2.62 -2.44
C TYR A 37 -0.07 3.69 -3.45
N PRO A 38 0.58 4.78 -3.03
CA PRO A 38 0.99 5.84 -3.95
C PRO A 38 2.12 5.38 -4.87
N ILE A 39 2.14 5.90 -6.10
CA ILE A 39 3.23 5.75 -7.05
C ILE A 39 4.06 7.02 -7.01
N ILE A 40 5.28 6.95 -6.46
CA ILE A 40 6.16 8.11 -6.30
C ILE A 40 7.35 7.94 -7.24
N ASN A 41 7.61 8.93 -8.10
CA ASN A 41 8.65 8.86 -9.13
C ASN A 41 8.53 7.62 -10.04
N GLY A 42 7.30 7.16 -10.31
CA GLY A 42 7.04 5.95 -11.08
C GLY A 42 7.23 4.63 -10.33
N ILE A 43 7.52 4.67 -9.02
CA ILE A 43 7.74 3.49 -8.18
C ILE A 43 6.56 3.33 -7.21
N PRO A 44 5.84 2.19 -7.24
CA PRO A 44 4.80 1.89 -6.26
C PRO A 44 5.36 1.70 -4.85
N GLN A 45 4.84 2.43 -3.88
CA GLN A 45 5.18 2.28 -2.46
C GLN A 45 4.23 1.28 -1.80
N LEU A 46 4.54 -0.01 -1.91
CA LEU A 46 3.78 -1.10 -1.29
C LEU A 46 4.15 -1.31 0.18
N VAL A 47 4.00 -0.27 0.99
CA VAL A 47 4.33 -0.30 2.42
C VAL A 47 3.13 -0.83 3.20
N VAL A 48 3.33 -1.88 3.99
CA VAL A 48 2.39 -2.30 5.03
C VAL A 48 2.82 -1.68 6.35
N PRO A 49 1.89 -1.22 7.21
CA PRO A 49 2.26 -0.91 8.58
C PRO A 49 2.83 -2.18 9.22
N ASN A 50 4.05 -2.12 9.72
CA ASN A 50 4.56 -3.20 10.56
C ASN A 50 3.63 -3.34 11.76
N ASP A 51 3.48 -4.57 12.26
CA ASP A 51 2.84 -4.88 13.56
C ASP A 51 3.64 -4.32 14.75
N ASP A 52 4.54 -3.36 14.51
CA ASP A 52 5.12 -2.56 15.57
C ASP A 52 3.95 -1.85 16.28
N PRO A 53 3.77 -2.09 17.60
CA PRO A 53 2.77 -1.36 18.34
C PRO A 53 3.00 0.14 18.12
N PRO A 54 1.93 0.96 18.01
CA PRO A 54 2.09 2.39 17.85
C PRO A 54 3.04 2.90 18.92
N PRO A 55 3.97 3.82 18.59
CA PRO A 55 4.93 4.33 19.57
C PRO A 55 4.17 4.78 20.83
N PRO A 56 4.66 4.46 22.03
CA PRO A 56 3.98 4.82 23.26
C PRO A 56 3.68 6.33 23.21
N LYS A 57 2.41 6.69 23.38
CA LYS A 57 2.01 8.10 23.46
C LYS A 57 2.89 8.74 24.53
N LYS A 58 3.67 9.77 24.16
CA LYS A 58 4.47 10.51 25.14
C LYS A 58 3.53 10.95 26.25
N PRO A 59 3.91 10.81 27.54
CA PRO A 59 3.08 11.28 28.62
C PRO A 59 2.82 12.77 28.39
N ASP A 60 1.54 13.13 28.42
CA ASP A 60 1.07 14.50 28.37
C ASP A 60 1.69 15.22 29.58
N HIS A 61 2.74 16.02 29.32
CA HIS A 61 3.34 16.85 30.34
C HIS A 61 2.49 18.12 30.42
N GLY A 62 1.49 18.06 31.30
CA GLY A 62 0.71 19.23 31.72
C GLY A 62 1.56 20.26 32.46
#